data_AF-A0A8X6R608-F1
#
_entry.id   AF-A0A8X6R608-F1
#
_cell.length_a   1.000
_cell.length_b   1.000
_cell.length_c   1.000
_cell.angle_alpha   90.00
_cell.angle_beta   90.00
_cell.angle_gamma   90.00
#
_symmetry.space_group_name_H-M   'P 1'
#
loop_
_entity.id
_entity.type
_entity.pdbx_description
1 polymer ?
#
loop_
_entity_poly.entity_id
_entity_poly.type
_entity_poly.pdbx_seq_one_letter_code
_entity_poly.pdbx_strand_id
1 'polypeptide(L)'
;MIDMQRVLSRADWNLGKHNVVSWTLLESPEVEARLWNRFQETGNVRRRPGAGRPSATTSTDDRYIQVTAHRNRTENATQLQRQVALDKRTKGVQPNST
;
A
#
# COMPACT_ATOMS: atom_id res chain seq x y z
N MET A 1 -19.18 11.14 10.39
CA MET A 1 -17.96 11.80 9.88
C MET A 1 -17.68 12.96 10.82
N ILE A 2 -16.66 12.88 11.66
CA ILE A 2 -16.41 13.89 12.70
C ILE A 2 -15.74 15.11 12.04
N ASP A 3 -16.35 16.28 12.18
CA ASP A 3 -15.89 17.54 11.60
C ASP A 3 -14.84 18.19 12.52
N MET A 4 -13.56 18.08 12.14
CA MET A 4 -12.41 18.59 12.91
C MET A 4 -12.41 20.11 13.05
N GLN A 5 -13.01 20.85 12.10
CA GLN A 5 -13.13 22.32 12.20
C GLN A 5 -14.03 22.70 13.37
N ARG A 6 -15.14 21.97 13.55
CA ARG A 6 -16.14 22.22 14.59
C ARG A 6 -15.67 21.81 16.00
N VAL A 7 -14.77 20.84 16.09
CA VAL A 7 -14.15 20.38 17.34
C VAL A 7 -13.11 21.39 17.86
N LEU A 8 -12.30 21.96 16.96
CA LEU A 8 -11.23 22.90 17.33
C LEU A 8 -11.76 24.31 17.60
N SER A 9 -12.82 24.78 16.92
CA SER A 9 -13.43 26.09 17.20
C SER A 9 -14.14 26.18 18.57
N ARG A 10 -14.39 25.07 19.25
CA ARG A 10 -14.97 25.06 20.61
C ARG A 10 -13.90 25.14 21.71
N ALA A 11 -12.63 25.01 21.35
CA ALA A 11 -11.49 24.98 22.26
C ALA A 11 -10.87 26.37 22.53
N ASP A 12 -11.59 27.46 22.23
CA ASP A 12 -11.13 28.80 22.61
C ASP A 12 -11.24 29.03 24.13
N TRP A 13 -10.07 28.96 24.75
CA TRP A 13 -9.57 29.85 25.82
C TRP A 13 -10.00 29.72 27.27
N ASN A 14 -10.90 28.82 27.70
CA ASN A 14 -11.16 28.78 29.15
C ASN A 14 -11.71 27.47 29.72
N LEU A 15 -10.90 26.41 29.79
CA LEU A 15 -11.19 25.30 30.71
C LEU A 15 -9.93 24.85 31.43
N GLY A 16 -9.66 25.53 32.54
CA GLY A 16 -8.82 24.99 33.59
C GLY A 16 -9.37 23.65 34.09
N LYS A 17 -8.43 22.78 34.48
CA LYS A 17 -8.62 21.56 35.29
C LYS A 17 -9.54 20.51 34.61
N HIS A 18 -8.96 19.50 33.95
CA HIS A 18 -9.67 18.26 33.53
C HIS A 18 -10.73 18.40 32.41
N ASN A 19 -10.34 18.83 31.20
CA ASN A 19 -11.28 18.89 30.06
C ASN A 19 -11.68 17.49 29.57
N VAL A 20 -12.95 17.19 29.83
CA VAL A 20 -13.70 15.96 29.62
C VAL A 20 -13.94 15.66 28.12
N VAL A 21 -12.95 15.83 27.24
CA VAL A 21 -13.03 15.33 25.84
C VAL A 21 -11.70 14.73 25.35
N SER A 22 -10.59 14.88 26.09
CA SER A 22 -9.33 14.16 25.82
C SER A 22 -9.47 12.63 26.00
N TRP A 23 -10.41 12.17 26.82
CA TRP A 23 -10.48 10.79 27.31
C TRP A 23 -11.16 9.77 26.38
N THR A 24 -11.80 10.19 25.28
CA THR A 24 -12.54 9.20 24.48
C THR A 24 -11.78 8.59 23.31
N LEU A 25 -10.73 9.23 22.75
CA LEU A 25 -10.18 8.73 21.48
C LEU A 25 -8.67 8.88 21.20
N LEU A 26 -7.87 9.65 21.96
CA LEU A 26 -6.43 9.79 21.70
C LEU A 26 -5.64 10.01 23.01
N GLU A 27 -5.07 8.94 23.57
CA GLU A 27 -4.34 8.95 24.85
C GLU A 27 -2.94 9.61 24.82
N SER A 28 -2.55 10.30 23.74
CA SER A 28 -1.29 11.03 23.71
C SER A 28 -1.37 12.32 22.88
N PRO A 29 -0.93 13.47 23.43
CA PRO A 29 -0.80 14.73 22.70
C PRO A 29 0.01 14.60 21.40
N GLU A 30 0.94 13.65 21.34
CA GLU A 30 1.81 13.44 20.17
C GLU A 30 1.05 12.80 19.00
N VAL A 31 0.06 11.96 19.30
CA VAL A 31 -0.78 11.32 18.27
C VAL A 31 -1.74 12.35 17.67
N GLU A 32 -2.26 13.26 18.49
CA GLU A 32 -3.10 14.38 18.05
C GLU A 32 -2.33 15.33 17.12
N ALA A 33 -1.13 15.77 17.52
CA ALA A 33 -0.29 16.63 16.70
C ALA A 33 0.08 15.98 15.35
N ARG A 34 0.41 14.68 15.37
CA ARG A 34 0.70 13.92 14.14
C ARG A 34 -0.52 13.79 13.23
N LEU A 35 -1.70 13.59 13.80
CA LEU A 35 -2.94 13.47 13.03
C LEU A 35 -3.35 14.80 12.42
N TRP A 36 -3.17 15.90 13.16
CA TRP A 36 -3.41 17.26 12.68
C TRP A 36 -2.48 17.62 11.52
N ASN A 37 -1.18 17.41 11.67
CA ASN A 37 -0.22 17.65 10.59
C ASN A 37 -0.55 16.83 9.34
N ARG A 38 -0.90 15.54 9.52
CA ARG A 38 -1.31 14.67 8.42
C ARG A 38 -2.60 15.13 7.73
N PHE A 39 -3.54 15.67 8.48
CA PHE A 39 -4.78 16.22 7.94
C PHE A 39 -4.53 17.47 7.09
N GLN A 40 -3.63 18.36 7.53
CA GLN A 40 -3.20 19.52 6.75
C GLN A 40 -2.53 19.12 5.43
N GLU A 41 -1.69 18.08 5.43
CA GLU A 41 -0.98 17.62 4.24
C GLU A 41 -1.87 16.86 3.24
N THR A 42 -2.82 16.04 3.72
CA THR A 42 -3.56 15.09 2.86
C THR A 42 -5.04 15.46 2.68
N GLY A 43 -5.58 16.38 3.48
CA GLY A 43 -7.02 16.71 3.51
C GLY A 43 -7.91 15.55 3.96
N ASN A 44 -7.33 14.45 4.45
CA ASN A 44 -8.05 13.23 4.80
C ASN A 44 -7.37 12.48 5.95
N VAL A 45 -8.16 12.13 6.97
CA VAL A 45 -7.73 11.38 8.15
C VAL A 45 -7.73 9.87 7.88
N ARG A 46 -8.34 9.40 6.79
CA ARG A 46 -8.41 7.97 6.45
C ARG A 46 -7.03 7.38 6.20
N ARG A 47 -6.88 6.11 6.58
CA ARG A 47 -5.69 5.30 6.29
C ARG A 47 -5.50 5.23 4.77
N ARG A 48 -4.29 5.52 4.29
CA ARG A 48 -3.95 5.32 2.87
C ARG A 48 -4.01 3.82 2.56
N PRO A 49 -4.57 3.38 1.43
CA PRO A 49 -4.38 2.01 0.98
C PRO A 49 -2.88 1.77 0.84
N GLY A 50 -2.37 0.69 1.42
CA GLY A 50 -0.98 0.31 1.24
C GLY A 50 -0.77 -0.01 -0.23
N ALA A 51 -0.03 0.83 -0.94
CA ALA A 51 0.48 0.44 -2.24
C ALA A 51 1.46 -0.71 -1.99
N GLY A 52 1.10 -1.91 -2.44
CA GLY A 52 2.02 -3.05 -2.42
C GLY A 52 3.25 -2.77 -3.28
N ARG A 53 4.30 -3.56 -3.07
CA ARG A 53 5.48 -3.51 -3.94
C ARG A 53 5.06 -3.87 -5.38
N PRO A 54 5.49 -3.11 -6.40
CA PRO A 54 5.29 -3.50 -7.79
C PRO A 54 5.85 -4.90 -8.04
N SER A 55 5.00 -5.81 -8.52
CA SER A 55 5.41 -7.19 -8.78
C SER A 55 6.27 -7.24 -10.04
N ALA A 56 7.50 -7.73 -9.91
CA ALA A 56 8.42 -7.93 -11.04
C ALA A 56 8.00 -9.13 -11.92
N THR A 57 7.26 -10.07 -11.33
CA THR A 57 6.71 -11.26 -11.97
C THR A 57 5.20 -11.29 -11.84
N THR A 58 4.53 -11.88 -12.82
CA THR A 58 3.09 -12.12 -12.76
C THR A 58 2.82 -13.47 -12.10
N SER A 59 1.60 -13.68 -11.58
CA SER A 59 1.21 -14.97 -10.99
C SER A 59 1.40 -16.16 -11.95
N THR A 60 1.28 -15.92 -13.26
CA THR A 60 1.53 -16.94 -14.29
C THR A 60 3.01 -17.26 -14.42
N ASP A 61 3.88 -16.25 -14.37
CA ASP A 61 5.33 -16.44 -14.38
C ASP A 61 5.78 -17.24 -13.15
N ASP A 62 5.26 -16.88 -11.97
CA ASP A 62 5.62 -17.54 -10.71
C ASP A 62 5.23 -19.03 -10.73
N ARG A 63 4.06 -19.35 -11.28
CA ARG A 63 3.62 -20.75 -11.45
C ARG A 63 4.51 -21.51 -12.43
N TYR A 64 4.91 -20.88 -13.54
CA TYR A 64 5.85 -21.49 -14.49
C TYR A 64 7.20 -21.76 -13.81
N ILE A 65 7.76 -20.77 -13.13
CA ILE A 65 9.04 -20.90 -12.42
C ILE A 65 8.97 -22.02 -11.39
N GLN A 66 7.90 -22.09 -10.59
CA GLN A 66 7.74 -23.13 -9.58
C GLN A 66 7.70 -24.53 -10.19
N VAL A 67 6.89 -24.73 -11.24
CA VAL A 67 6.76 -26.04 -11.91
C VAL A 67 8.05 -26.45 -12.60
N THR A 68 8.68 -25.52 -13.32
CA THR A 68 9.90 -25.81 -14.09
C THR A 68 11.09 -26.03 -13.17
N ALA A 69 11.26 -25.23 -12.11
CA ALA A 69 12.30 -25.45 -11.11
C ALA A 69 12.13 -26.79 -10.37
N HIS A 70 10.88 -27.26 -10.20
CA HIS A 70 10.63 -28.55 -9.56
C HIS A 70 10.93 -29.73 -10.48
N ARG A 71 10.63 -29.62 -11.78
CA ARG A 71 10.93 -30.65 -12.79
C ARG A 71 12.41 -30.71 -13.16
N ASN A 72 13.04 -29.55 -13.29
CA ASN A 72 14.41 -29.39 -13.74
C ASN A 72 15.28 -28.87 -12.59
N ARG A 73 15.49 -29.70 -11.57
CA ARG A 73 16.20 -29.32 -10.33
C ARG A 73 17.63 -28.79 -10.55
N THR A 74 18.23 -29.07 -11.71
CA THR A 74 19.59 -28.65 -12.09
C THR A 74 19.64 -27.37 -12.91
N GLU A 75 18.49 -26.82 -13.35
CA GLU A 75 18.47 -25.58 -14.14
C GLU A 75 18.84 -24.37 -13.29
N ASN A 76 19.66 -23.49 -13.88
CA ASN A 76 20.07 -22.25 -13.25
C ASN A 76 18.95 -21.20 -13.34
N ALA A 77 18.82 -20.36 -12.31
CA ALA A 77 17.88 -19.24 -12.28
C ALA A 77 17.98 -18.32 -13.51
N THR A 78 19.18 -18.09 -14.04
CA THR A 78 19.39 -17.30 -15.27
C THR A 78 18.78 -17.96 -16.51
N GLN A 79 18.81 -19.30 -16.58
CA GLN A 79 18.20 -20.04 -17.68
C GLN A 79 16.67 -19.97 -17.59
N LEU A 80 16.11 -20.14 -16.38
CA LEU A 80 14.68 -19.98 -16.13
C LEU A 80 14.19 -18.56 -16.46
N GLN A 81 14.95 -17.53 -16.09
CA GLN A 81 14.63 -16.14 -16.42
C GLN A 81 14.57 -15.91 -17.94
N ARG A 82 15.51 -16.48 -18.70
CA ARG A 82 15.51 -16.40 -20.18
C ARG A 82 14.30 -17.09 -20.77
N GLN A 83 13.91 -18.26 -20.27
CA GLN A 83 12.73 -18.98 -20.73
C GLN A 83 11.44 -18.19 -20.46
N VAL A 84 11.28 -17.62 -19.27
CA VAL A 84 10.14 -16.75 -18.94
C VAL A 84 10.10 -15.52 -19.84
N ALA A 85 11.26 -14.92 -20.14
CA ALA A 85 11.34 -13.79 -21.07
C ALA A 85 11.00 -14.18 -22.52
N LEU A 86 11.36 -15.39 -22.96
CA LEU A 86 11.01 -15.90 -24.29
C LEU A 86 9.51 -16.17 -24.41
N ASP A 87 8.89 -16.82 -23.41
CA ASP A 87 7.44 -17.07 -23.37
C ASP A 87 6.63 -15.77 -23.42
N LYS A 88 7.11 -14.71 -22.76
CA LYS A 88 6.50 -13.38 -22.85
C LYS A 88 6.60 -12.77 -24.25
N ARG A 89 7.71 -13.00 -24.96
CA ARG A 89 7.92 -12.48 -26.33
C ARG A 89 7.04 -13.19 -27.35
N THR A 90 6.88 -14.51 -27.22
CA THR A 90 6.04 -15.30 -28.16
C THR A 90 4.56 -14.98 -28.00
N LYS A 91 4.10 -14.69 -26.78
CA LYS A 91 2.71 -14.26 -26.51
C LYS A 91 2.37 -12.86 -27.06
N GLY A 92 3.37 -12.05 -27.45
CA GLY A 92 3.20 -10.74 -28.06
C GLY A 92 3.15 -10.73 -29.59
N VAL A 93 3.36 -11.87 -30.25
CA VAL A 93 3.24 -12.00 -31.71
C VAL A 93 1.92 -12.72 -32.00
N GLN A 94 0.87 -11.96 -32.26
CA GLN A 94 -0.35 -12.47 -32.90
C GLN A 94 -0.02 -12.73 -34.38
N PRO A 95 -0.04 -13.98 -34.88
CA PRO A 95 0.06 -14.24 -36.31
C PRO A 95 -1.32 -14.11 -36.94
N ASN A 96 -1.74 -12.90 -37.29
CA ASN A 96 -2.88 -12.70 -38.17
C ASN A 96 -2.77 -11.40 -38.97
N SER A 97 -2.05 -11.49 -40.10
CA SER A 97 -2.33 -10.70 -41.28
C SER A 97 -2.40 -11.64 -42.48
N THR A 98 -3.62 -12.09 -42.79
CA THR A 98 -4.09 -12.44 -44.12
C THR A 98 -5.23 -11.48 -44.43
#